data_AF-A0A815A2S7-F1
#
_entry.id   AF-A0A815A2S7-F1
#
_cell.length_a   1.000
_cell.length_b   1.000
_cell.length_c   1.000
_cell.angle_alpha   90.00
_cell.angle_beta   90.00
_cell.angle_gamma   90.00
#
_symmetry.space_group_name_H-M   'P 1'
#
loop_
_entity.id
_entity.type
_entity.pdbx_description
1 polymer ?
#
loop_
_entity_poly.entity_id
_entity_poly.type
_entity_poly.pdbx_seq_one_letter_code
_entity_poly.pdbx_strand_id
1 'polypeptide(L)'
;MDSNDKANNKGYLATPRDGSAINLIALFCSIISWIIQMNKQDKIRISFEKEFWIDQTNSSKYVNRKQIYKDTINSIWKWTDFQ
;
A
#
# COMPACT_ATOMS: atom_id res chain seq x y z
N MET A 1 -15.31 24.56 6.07
CA MET A 1 -14.80 25.89 5.69
C MET A 1 -15.93 26.86 5.89
N ASP A 2 -15.66 27.95 6.62
CA ASP A 2 -16.63 29.04 6.71
C ASP A 2 -16.60 29.87 5.42
N SER A 3 -17.77 30.34 5.00
CA SER A 3 -17.98 30.96 3.69
C SER A 3 -18.74 32.28 3.76
N ASN A 4 -18.90 32.86 4.95
CA ASN A 4 -19.76 34.01 5.15
C ASN A 4 -18.97 35.33 5.00
N ASP A 5 -19.17 36.01 3.86
CA ASP A 5 -18.53 37.30 3.56
C ASP A 5 -18.91 38.40 4.58
N LYS A 6 -20.14 38.39 5.12
CA LYS A 6 -20.59 39.38 6.11
C LYS A 6 -19.96 39.20 7.49
N ALA A 7 -19.56 37.98 7.82
CA ALA A 7 -18.92 37.64 9.09
C ALA A 7 -17.38 37.71 9.02
N ASN A 8 -16.82 38.09 7.86
CA ASN A 8 -15.39 38.12 7.57
C ASN A 8 -14.64 36.81 7.94
N ASN A 9 -15.33 35.66 7.86
CA ASN A 9 -14.78 34.35 8.23
C ASN A 9 -14.48 33.46 7.01
N LYS A 10 -14.62 34.00 5.80
CA LYS A 10 -14.39 33.29 4.55
C LYS A 10 -12.94 32.85 4.42
N GLY A 11 -12.73 31.55 4.19
CA GLY A 11 -11.39 30.96 4.07
C GLY A 11 -10.76 30.53 5.39
N TYR A 12 -11.35 30.88 6.54
CA TYR A 12 -10.93 30.38 7.83
C TYR A 12 -11.61 29.05 8.14
N LEU A 13 -10.84 28.12 8.72
CA LEU A 13 -11.39 26.89 9.24
C LEU A 13 -12.02 27.19 10.61
N ALA A 14 -13.27 26.78 10.79
CA ALA A 14 -13.96 26.93 12.08
C ALA A 14 -13.28 26.12 13.21
N THR A 15 -12.66 24.99 12.86
CA THR A 15 -11.82 24.20 13.77
C THR A 15 -10.62 23.65 13.00
N PRO A 16 -9.50 24.39 12.93
CA PRO A 16 -8.24 23.85 12.43
C PRO A 16 -7.87 22.60 13.26
N ARG A 17 -7.63 21.48 12.59
CA ARG A 17 -7.00 20.29 13.18
C ARG A 17 -5.62 20.10 12.57
N ASP A 18 -4.91 21.21 12.42
CA ASP A 18 -3.51 21.23 12.05
C ASP A 18 -2.66 20.66 13.20
N GLY A 19 -1.81 19.68 12.88
CA GLY A 19 -1.05 18.89 13.85
C GLY A 19 -1.35 17.39 13.76
N SER A 20 -0.85 16.63 14.73
CA SER A 20 -1.00 15.17 14.74
C SER A 20 -2.41 14.76 15.18
N ALA A 21 -3.33 14.74 14.22
CA ALA A 21 -4.72 14.39 14.48
C ALA A 21 -4.83 12.96 15.03
N ILE A 22 -5.39 12.81 16.24
CA ILE A 22 -5.51 11.53 16.95
C ILE A 22 -6.14 10.41 16.10
N ASN A 23 -7.09 10.75 15.23
CA ASN A 23 -7.75 9.79 14.35
C ASN A 23 -6.79 9.21 13.29
N LEU A 24 -5.86 10.03 12.76
CA LEU A 24 -4.84 9.55 11.82
C LEU A 24 -3.84 8.64 12.52
N ILE A 25 -3.44 9.00 13.75
CA ILE A 25 -2.55 8.16 14.58
C ILE A 25 -3.23 6.83 14.89
N ALA A 26 -4.48 6.85 15.36
CA ALA A 26 -5.23 5.64 15.71
C ALA A 26 -5.43 4.73 14.49
N LEU A 27 -5.75 5.29 13.32
CA LEU A 27 -5.84 4.56 12.07
C LEU A 27 -4.50 3.88 11.73
N PHE A 28 -3.40 4.63 11.83
CA PHE A 28 -2.06 4.09 11.57
C PHE A 28 -1.69 2.97 12.54
N CYS A 29 -1.96 3.14 13.84
CA CYS A 29 -1.74 2.09 14.85
C CYS A 29 -2.59 0.85 14.58
N SER A 30 -3.83 1.01 14.11
CA SER A 30 -4.70 -0.11 13.73
C SER A 30 -4.15 -0.89 12.53
N ILE A 31 -3.69 -0.17 11.50
CA ILE A 31 -3.04 -0.77 10.33
C ILE A 31 -1.80 -1.57 10.73
N ILE A 32 -0.91 -0.99 11.56
CA ILE A 32 0.29 -1.69 12.04
C ILE A 32 -0.09 -2.93 12.83
N SER A 33 -1.05 -2.82 13.75
CA SER A 33 -1.50 -3.95 14.57
C SER A 33 -2.02 -5.09 13.70
N TRP A 34 -2.77 -4.77 12.65
CA TRP A 34 -3.25 -5.73 11.67
C TRP A 34 -2.11 -6.39 10.88
N ILE A 35 -1.13 -5.60 10.39
CA ILE A 35 0.05 -6.13 9.69
C ILE A 35 0.83 -7.11 10.58
N ILE A 36 1.04 -6.76 11.85
CA ILE A 36 1.71 -7.64 12.82
C ILE A 36 0.92 -8.95 12.99
N GLN A 37 -0.40 -8.89 13.08
CA GLN A 37 -1.24 -10.08 13.16
C GLN A 37 -1.13 -10.95 11.90
N MET A 38 -1.12 -10.34 10.71
CA MET A 38 -0.96 -11.07 9.45
C MET A 38 0.43 -11.71 9.32
N ASN A 39 1.47 -11.04 9.82
CA ASN A 39 2.83 -11.58 9.88
C ASN A 39 2.90 -12.78 10.85
N LYS A 40 2.31 -12.67 12.05
CA LYS A 40 2.20 -13.79 13.01
C LYS A 40 1.49 -15.02 12.45
N GLN A 41 0.62 -14.84 11.46
CA GLN A 41 -0.09 -15.91 10.76
C GLN A 41 0.64 -16.38 9.49
N ASP A 42 1.87 -15.92 9.24
CA ASP A 42 2.66 -16.19 8.03
C ASP A 42 1.98 -15.77 6.71
N LYS A 43 0.83 -15.08 6.75
CA LYS A 43 0.01 -14.77 5.58
C LYS A 43 0.74 -13.86 4.60
N ILE A 44 1.49 -12.90 5.13
CA ILE A 44 2.30 -11.99 4.30
C ILE A 44 3.37 -12.79 3.55
N ARG A 45 4.10 -13.66 4.26
CA ARG A 45 5.15 -14.50 3.68
C ARG A 45 4.56 -15.44 2.61
N ILE A 46 3.51 -16.18 2.94
CA ILE A 46 2.88 -17.13 2.00
C ILE A 46 2.38 -16.41 0.74
N SER A 47 1.73 -15.25 0.92
CA SER A 47 1.22 -14.48 -0.23
C SER A 47 2.36 -13.89 -1.06
N PHE A 48 3.42 -13.39 -0.40
CA PHE A 48 4.60 -12.86 -1.07
C PHE A 48 5.27 -13.93 -1.93
N GLU A 49 5.59 -15.08 -1.34
CA GLU A 49 6.19 -16.20 -2.06
C GLU A 49 5.34 -16.65 -3.24
N LYS A 50 4.03 -16.81 -3.04
CA LYS A 50 3.10 -17.23 -4.08
C LYS A 50 3.06 -16.29 -5.27
N GLU A 51 3.05 -14.98 -5.03
CA GLU A 51 2.82 -13.99 -6.07
C GLU A 51 4.13 -13.53 -6.75
N PHE A 52 5.24 -13.48 -6.02
CA PHE A 52 6.51 -12.97 -6.51
C PHE A 52 7.48 -14.05 -6.99
N TRP A 53 7.44 -15.27 -6.46
CA TRP A 53 8.40 -16.32 -6.87
C TRP A 53 8.08 -16.87 -8.27
N ILE A 54 9.12 -17.00 -9.10
CA ILE A 54 9.05 -17.64 -10.42
C ILE A 54 9.69 -19.01 -10.31
N ASP A 55 8.87 -20.05 -10.38
CA ASP A 55 9.33 -21.43 -10.36
C ASP A 55 9.90 -21.89 -11.72
N GLN A 56 10.40 -23.13 -11.76
CA GLN A 56 10.93 -23.70 -12.99
C GLN A 56 9.83 -24.06 -14.00
N THR A 57 8.59 -24.24 -13.54
CA THR A 57 7.47 -24.66 -14.40
C THR A 57 6.83 -23.49 -15.15
N ASN A 58 7.11 -22.25 -14.71
CA ASN A 58 6.55 -21.05 -15.31
C ASN A 58 6.87 -20.99 -16.82
N SER A 59 5.81 -20.94 -17.62
CA SER A 59 5.84 -20.91 -19.08
C SER A 59 5.47 -19.55 -19.68
N SER A 60 5.37 -18.51 -18.84
CA SER A 60 5.09 -17.15 -19.31
C SER A 60 6.15 -16.69 -20.32
N LYS A 61 5.68 -16.16 -21.47
CA LYS A 61 6.53 -15.65 -22.55
C LYS A 61 7.44 -14.48 -22.15
N TYR A 62 7.20 -13.87 -21.00
CA TYR A 62 7.95 -12.73 -20.49
C TYR A 62 9.06 -13.13 -19.50
N VAL A 63 9.12 -14.41 -19.10
CA VAL A 63 10.11 -14.91 -18.15
C VAL A 63 11.46 -15.04 -18.84
N ASN A 64 12.43 -14.23 -18.39
CA ASN A 64 13.80 -14.31 -18.86
C ASN A 64 14.63 -15.33 -18.04
N ARG A 65 14.40 -15.39 -16.72
CA ARG A 65 15.11 -16.28 -15.78
C ARG A 65 14.11 -16.96 -14.84
N LYS A 66 14.44 -18.17 -14.40
CA LYS A 66 13.64 -18.99 -13.48
C LYS A 66 14.35 -19.09 -12.13
N GLN A 67 13.61 -19.41 -11.08
CA GLN A 67 14.10 -19.43 -9.70
C GLN A 67 14.59 -18.05 -9.23
N ILE A 68 13.82 -17.02 -9.59
CA ILE A 68 14.03 -15.64 -9.15
C ILE A 68 12.71 -15.06 -8.63
N TYR A 69 12.79 -13.97 -7.87
CA TYR A 69 11.62 -13.16 -7.54
C TYR A 69 11.39 -12.13 -8.64
N LYS A 70 10.12 -11.86 -8.93
CA LYS A 70 9.69 -10.73 -9.74
C LYS A 70 10.08 -9.40 -9.10
N ASP A 71 10.49 -8.45 -9.92
CA ASP A 71 10.69 -7.06 -9.48
C ASP A 71 9.35 -6.37 -9.16
N THR A 72 8.31 -6.66 -9.94
CA THR A 72 6.99 -6.01 -9.83
C THR A 72 5.86 -6.99 -10.18
N ILE A 73 4.62 -6.60 -9.86
CA ILE A 73 3.42 -7.37 -10.18
C ILE A 73 2.40 -6.44 -10.83
N ASN A 74 1.83 -6.88 -11.96
CA ASN A 74 0.80 -6.17 -12.71
C ASN A 74 1.28 -4.84 -13.30
N SER A 75 2.55 -4.78 -13.71
CA SER A 75 3.06 -3.63 -14.46
C SER A 75 2.33 -3.45 -15.79
N ILE A 76 2.23 -2.19 -16.22
CA ILE A 76 1.70 -1.83 -17.54
C ILE A 76 2.45 -2.58 -18.64
N TRP A 77 3.77 -2.65 -18.49
CA TRP A 77 4.66 -3.42 -19.37
C TRP A 77 4.93 -4.79 -18.74
N LYS A 78 4.18 -5.82 -19.15
CA LYS A 78 4.20 -7.14 -18.49
C LYS A 78 5.58 -7.81 -18.33
N TRP A 79 6.57 -7.43 -19.11
CA TRP A 79 7.92 -7.99 -19.00
C TRP A 79 8.74 -7.39 -17.85
N THR A 80 8.39 -6.18 -17.37
CA THR A 80 9.07 -5.54 -16.24
C THR A 80 8.77 -6.22 -14.91
N ASP A 81 7.69 -7.02 -14.85
CA ASP A 81 7.42 -7.89 -13.70
C ASP A 81 8.50 -8.98 -13.56
N PHE A 82 9.18 -9.38 -14.64
CA PHE A 82 10.07 -10.55 -14.69
C PHE A 82 11.54 -10.20 -14.94
N GLN A 83 11.93 -8.93 -14.74
CA GLN A 83 13.34 -8.50 -14.77
C GLN A 83 14.09 -8.99 -13.53
#